data_AF-A0A1J5SKF6-F1
#
_entry.id   AF-A0A1J5SKF6-F1
#
_cell.length_a   1.000
_cell.length_b   1.000
_cell.length_c   1.000
_cell.angle_alpha   90.00
_cell.angle_beta   90.00
_cell.angle_gamma   90.00
#
_symmetry.space_group_name_H-M   'P 1'
#
loop_
_entity.id
_entity.type
_entity.pdbx_description
1 polymer ?
#
loop_
_entity_poly.entity_id
_entity_poly.type
_entity_poly.pdbx_seq_one_letter_code
_entity_poly.pdbx_strand_id
1 'polypeptide(L)'
;MTAKPTNGPTAELLSNLNDECAALREFVVLLENEQRVLLGQHTEELLPLAEAKIQLTSKIAALSAARQRYLPEDTGSMAEWLKRNAPQSLPAWQQARQLAAQVQRLNQTNGEMIQVKLRYNQQALGVLYGAAQSTAGLYGADGQPNLPSGSRTLGSV
;
A
#
# COMPACT_ATOMS: atom_id res chain seq x y z
N MET A 1 14.92 52.95 -11.72
CA MET A 1 15.18 52.48 -10.34
C MET A 1 14.03 52.99 -9.48
N THR A 2 13.37 52.24 -8.61
CA THR A 2 13.28 50.78 -8.37
C THR A 2 11.80 50.38 -8.57
N ALA A 3 11.31 49.14 -8.38
CA ALA A 3 11.90 47.87 -7.98
C ALA A 3 11.29 46.72 -8.82
N LYS A 4 11.58 45.46 -8.48
CA LYS A 4 10.90 44.26 -8.98
C LYS A 4 10.41 43.47 -7.75
N PRO A 5 9.12 43.14 -7.58
CA PRO A 5 8.67 42.40 -6.41
C PRO A 5 9.17 40.95 -6.49
N THR A 6 10.10 40.58 -5.61
CA THR A 6 10.64 39.23 -5.46
C THR A 6 9.67 38.29 -4.74
N ASN A 7 8.47 38.12 -5.31
CA ASN A 7 7.41 37.24 -4.80
C ASN A 7 7.50 35.78 -5.31
N GLY A 8 8.49 35.46 -6.16
CA GLY A 8 8.60 34.18 -6.86
C GLY A 8 8.68 32.93 -5.96
N PRO A 9 9.76 32.74 -5.18
CA PRO A 9 10.06 31.43 -4.59
C PRO A 9 9.10 31.03 -3.46
N THR A 10 8.55 31.98 -2.71
CA THR A 10 7.60 31.69 -1.61
C THR A 10 6.19 31.41 -2.10
N ALA A 11 5.77 32.01 -3.23
CA ALA A 11 4.51 31.71 -3.88
C ALA A 11 4.55 30.35 -4.60
N GLU A 12 5.65 30.04 -5.31
CA GLU A 12 5.89 28.72 -5.92
C GLU A 12 5.88 27.61 -4.87
N LEU A 13 6.57 27.81 -3.73
CA LEU A 13 6.57 26.85 -2.63
C LEU A 13 5.16 26.63 -2.05
N LEU A 14 4.35 27.68 -1.92
CA LEU A 14 2.96 27.56 -1.46
C LEU A 14 2.11 26.77 -2.46
N SER A 15 2.28 26.99 -3.77
CA SER A 15 1.61 26.21 -4.81
C SER A 15 2.00 24.73 -4.71
N ASN A 16 3.30 24.43 -4.69
CA ASN A 16 3.82 23.07 -4.59
C ASN A 16 3.30 22.34 -3.31
N LEU A 17 3.23 23.02 -2.16
CA LEU A 17 2.66 22.46 -0.94
C LEU A 17 1.15 22.20 -1.04
N ASN A 18 0.41 23.05 -1.77
CA ASN A 18 -1.01 22.82 -2.05
C ASN A 18 -1.22 21.65 -3.01
N ASP A 19 -0.38 21.52 -4.04
CA ASP A 19 -0.36 20.41 -4.99
C ASP A 19 0.01 19.08 -4.29
N GLU A 20 0.97 19.11 -3.35
CA GLU A 20 1.31 17.98 -2.48
C GLU A 20 0.11 17.60 -1.59
N CYS A 21 -0.60 18.57 -0.99
CA CYS A 21 -1.82 18.31 -0.23
C CYS A 21 -2.97 17.76 -1.10
N ALA A 22 -3.08 18.17 -2.37
CA ALA A 22 -4.07 17.66 -3.30
C ALA A 22 -3.76 16.21 -3.70
N ALA A 23 -2.52 15.91 -4.09
CA ALA A 23 -2.07 14.55 -4.40
C ALA A 23 -2.18 13.61 -3.19
N LEU A 24 -1.89 14.07 -1.98
CA LEU A 24 -2.11 13.28 -0.76
C LEU A 24 -3.59 13.01 -0.47
N ARG A 25 -4.50 13.96 -0.76
CA ARG A 25 -5.95 13.74 -0.65
C ARG A 25 -6.47 12.74 -1.69
N GLU A 26 -6.03 12.85 -2.94
CA GLU A 26 -6.29 11.86 -3.99
C GLU A 26 -5.83 10.46 -3.52
N PHE A 27 -4.67 10.37 -2.85
CA PHE A 27 -4.11 9.10 -2.39
C PHE A 27 -4.85 8.51 -1.19
N VAL A 28 -5.37 9.33 -0.27
CA VAL A 28 -6.30 8.88 0.79
C VAL A 28 -7.54 8.23 0.17
N VAL A 29 -8.20 8.90 -0.78
CA VAL A 29 -9.41 8.37 -1.44
C VAL A 29 -9.10 7.06 -2.20
N LEU A 30 -7.94 6.98 -2.86
CA LEU A 30 -7.48 5.76 -3.54
C LEU A 30 -7.29 4.60 -2.56
N LEU A 31 -6.64 4.85 -1.41
CA LEU A 31 -6.40 3.84 -0.37
C LEU A 31 -7.70 3.41 0.34
N GLU A 32 -8.66 4.31 0.52
CA GLU A 32 -10.01 4.00 1.04
C GLU A 32 -10.80 3.13 0.05
N ASN A 33 -10.72 3.39 -1.25
CA ASN A 33 -11.33 2.50 -2.24
C ASN A 33 -10.58 1.16 -2.35
N GLU A 34 -9.25 1.13 -2.25
CA GLU A 34 -8.46 -0.11 -2.14
C GLU A 34 -8.92 -0.95 -0.93
N GLN A 35 -9.13 -0.31 0.23
CA GLN A 35 -9.66 -0.99 1.42
C GLN A 35 -11.06 -1.56 1.19
N ARG A 36 -11.97 -0.80 0.55
CA ARG A 36 -13.33 -1.24 0.22
C ARG A 36 -13.32 -2.44 -0.74
N VAL A 37 -12.45 -2.42 -1.76
CA VAL A 37 -12.29 -3.52 -2.73
C VAL A 37 -11.69 -4.77 -2.07
N LEU A 38 -10.68 -4.61 -1.20
CA LEU A 38 -10.08 -5.71 -0.43
C LEU A 38 -11.05 -6.36 0.57
N LEU A 39 -11.98 -5.58 1.14
CA LEU A 39 -13.08 -6.09 1.97
C LEU A 39 -14.13 -6.86 1.16
N GLY A 40 -14.36 -6.46 -0.09
CA GLY A 40 -15.28 -7.11 -1.03
C GLY A 40 -14.77 -8.43 -1.63
N GLN A 41 -15.46 -8.87 -2.68
CA GLN A 41 -15.08 -10.03 -3.52
C GLN A 41 -14.54 -9.63 -4.91
N HIS A 42 -14.45 -8.33 -5.21
CA HIS A 42 -14.11 -7.81 -6.53
C HIS A 42 -12.58 -7.74 -6.76
N THR A 43 -11.93 -8.91 -6.79
CA THR A 43 -10.46 -9.00 -6.97
C THR A 43 -9.96 -8.46 -8.32
N GLU A 44 -10.83 -8.31 -9.33
CA GLU A 44 -10.48 -7.73 -10.63
C GLU A 44 -10.16 -6.23 -10.56
N GLU A 45 -10.74 -5.50 -9.60
CA GLU A 45 -10.48 -4.07 -9.40
C GLU A 45 -9.10 -3.78 -8.77
N LEU A 46 -8.40 -4.81 -8.24
CA LEU A 46 -7.12 -4.63 -7.56
C LEU A 46 -5.97 -4.28 -8.50
N LEU A 47 -5.99 -4.75 -9.75
CA LEU A 47 -4.93 -4.46 -10.73
C LEU A 47 -4.90 -2.98 -11.14
N PRO A 48 -6.01 -2.34 -11.59
CA PRO A 48 -6.01 -0.91 -11.91
C PRO A 48 -5.77 -0.04 -10.66
N LEU A 49 -6.17 -0.48 -9.47
CA LEU A 49 -5.84 0.20 -8.21
C LEU A 49 -4.33 0.20 -7.94
N ALA A 50 -3.63 -0.91 -8.20
CA ALA A 50 -2.17 -1.00 -8.03
C ALA A 50 -1.43 -0.07 -9.02
N GLU A 51 -1.87 0.03 -10.27
CA GLU A 51 -1.30 0.96 -11.26
C GLU A 51 -1.51 2.43 -10.85
N ALA A 52 -2.73 2.80 -10.44
CA ALA A 52 -3.04 4.13 -9.92
C ALA A 52 -2.18 4.48 -8.69
N LYS A 53 -1.94 3.50 -7.81
CA LYS A 53 -1.09 3.65 -6.60
C LYS A 53 0.36 3.95 -6.97
N ILE A 54 0.91 3.29 -7.99
CA ILE A 54 2.29 3.54 -8.49
C ILE A 54 2.41 4.94 -9.09
N GLN A 55 1.44 5.35 -9.92
CA GLN A 55 1.42 6.69 -10.54
C GLN A 55 1.35 7.79 -9.48
N LEU A 56 0.46 7.65 -8.51
CA LEU A 56 0.24 8.67 -7.48
C LEU A 56 1.39 8.72 -6.45
N THR A 57 1.99 7.58 -6.12
CA THR A 57 3.24 7.54 -5.33
C THR A 57 4.38 8.27 -6.05
N SER A 58 4.51 8.08 -7.36
CA SER A 58 5.53 8.76 -8.17
C SER A 58 5.29 10.28 -8.25
N LYS A 59 4.03 10.72 -8.37
CA LYS A 59 3.62 12.14 -8.30
C LYS A 59 4.00 12.77 -6.96
N ILE A 60 3.72 12.09 -5.83
CA ILE A 60 4.08 12.56 -4.48
C ILE A 60 5.61 12.59 -4.28
N ALA A 61 6.35 11.59 -4.80
CA ALA A 61 7.81 11.60 -4.77
C ALA A 61 8.40 12.79 -5.56
N ALA A 62 7.86 13.09 -6.74
CA ALA A 62 8.29 14.25 -7.53
C ALA A 62 8.01 15.59 -6.82
N LEU A 63 6.83 15.76 -6.22
CA LEU A 63 6.45 16.98 -5.48
C LEU A 63 7.31 17.18 -4.22
N SER A 64 7.56 16.10 -3.46
CA SER A 64 8.42 16.16 -2.27
C SER A 64 9.89 16.42 -2.61
N ALA A 65 10.41 15.89 -3.72
CA ALA A 65 11.74 16.23 -4.25
C ALA A 65 11.79 17.68 -4.75
N ALA A 66 10.74 18.17 -5.41
CA ALA A 66 10.62 19.58 -5.78
C ALA A 66 10.63 20.49 -4.55
N ARG A 67 9.91 20.12 -3.48
CA ARG A 67 9.91 20.84 -2.19
C ARG A 67 11.30 20.90 -1.57
N GLN A 68 12.06 19.79 -1.61
CA GLN A 68 13.44 19.76 -1.09
C GLN A 68 14.37 20.76 -1.81
N ARG A 69 14.19 21.00 -3.13
CA ARG A 69 14.98 21.99 -3.88
C ARG A 69 14.77 23.44 -3.41
N TYR A 70 13.65 23.75 -2.77
CA TYR A 70 13.38 25.07 -2.19
C TYR A 70 13.93 25.22 -0.76
N LEU A 71 14.44 24.14 -0.15
CA LEU A 71 14.97 24.16 1.21
C LEU A 71 16.51 24.14 1.19
N PRO A 72 17.20 25.08 1.87
CA PRO A 72 18.65 25.00 2.01
C PRO A 72 19.04 23.87 2.98
N GLU A 73 20.11 23.15 2.64
CA GLU A 73 20.63 21.96 3.36
C GLU A 73 20.86 22.21 4.86
N ASP A 74 21.21 23.44 5.24
CA ASP A 74 21.61 23.84 6.60
C ASP A 74 20.43 24.18 7.54
N THR A 75 19.25 23.58 7.32
CA THR A 75 18.04 23.87 8.11
C THR A 75 17.52 22.65 8.86
N GLY A 76 17.82 22.58 10.15
CA GLY A 76 17.46 21.44 11.01
C GLY A 76 15.97 21.10 11.10
N SER A 77 15.07 22.01 10.70
CA SER A 77 13.64 21.74 10.58
C SER A 77 12.94 22.61 9.54
N MET A 78 12.28 21.95 8.57
CA MET A 78 11.38 22.58 7.58
C MET A 78 10.37 23.54 8.24
N ALA A 79 9.84 23.18 9.42
CA ALA A 79 8.86 24.00 10.13
C ALA A 79 9.46 25.30 10.68
N GLU A 80 10.75 25.32 11.02
CA GLU A 80 11.45 26.52 11.50
C GLU A 80 11.86 27.42 10.33
N TRP A 81 12.30 26.84 9.22
CA TRP A 81 12.57 27.60 8.01
C TRP A 81 11.29 28.25 7.45
N LEU A 82 10.17 27.51 7.42
CA LEU A 82 8.86 28.04 7.05
C LEU A 82 8.42 29.18 7.99
N LYS A 83 8.57 29.04 9.32
CA LYS A 83 8.28 30.13 10.28
C LYS A 83 9.05 31.42 9.98
N ARG A 84 10.29 31.31 9.51
CA ARG A 84 11.17 32.47 9.24
C ARG A 84 11.00 33.08 7.84
N ASN A 85 10.72 32.26 6.82
CA ASN A 85 10.78 32.68 5.41
C ASN A 85 9.42 32.69 4.69
N ALA A 86 8.47 31.86 5.13
CA ALA A 86 7.15 31.71 4.49
C ALA A 86 6.08 31.28 5.52
N PRO A 87 5.76 32.12 6.54
CA PRO A 87 4.80 31.76 7.58
C PRO A 87 3.40 31.44 7.03
N GLN A 88 3.02 32.02 5.88
CA GLN A 88 1.79 31.71 5.15
C GLN A 88 1.70 30.25 4.66
N SER A 89 2.83 29.57 4.51
CA SER A 89 2.93 28.19 4.04
C SER A 89 2.94 27.16 5.17
N LEU A 90 2.98 27.59 6.44
CA LEU A 90 2.89 26.69 7.61
C LEU A 90 1.60 25.86 7.69
N PRO A 91 0.39 26.43 7.44
CA PRO A 91 -0.84 25.65 7.54
C PRO A 91 -0.90 24.54 6.47
N ALA A 92 -0.48 24.85 5.24
CA ALA A 92 -0.37 23.88 4.16
C ALA A 92 0.64 22.77 4.50
N TRP A 93 1.81 23.12 5.05
CA TRP A 93 2.79 22.14 5.53
C TRP A 93 2.26 21.23 6.66
N GLN A 94 1.53 21.80 7.63
CA GLN A 94 0.90 21.02 8.70
C GLN A 94 -0.17 20.07 8.14
N GLN A 95 -0.99 20.54 7.19
CA GLN A 95 -2.00 19.72 6.52
C GLN A 95 -1.36 18.58 5.70
N ALA A 96 -0.29 18.86 4.94
CA ALA A 96 0.47 17.83 4.22
C ALA A 96 0.98 16.74 5.16
N ARG A 97 1.56 17.12 6.31
CA ARG A 97 2.05 16.15 7.32
C ARG A 97 0.92 15.32 7.94
N GLN A 98 -0.25 15.91 8.20
CA GLN A 98 -1.41 15.19 8.72
C GLN A 98 -1.95 14.17 7.70
N LEU A 99 -2.07 14.59 6.43
CA LEU A 99 -2.49 13.70 5.33
C LEU A 99 -1.48 12.57 5.12
N ALA A 100 -0.18 12.85 5.12
CA ALA A 100 0.87 11.83 5.02
C ALA A 100 0.79 10.78 6.15
N ALA A 101 0.49 11.21 7.39
CA ALA A 101 0.28 10.30 8.52
C ALA A 101 -1.04 9.50 8.44
N GLN A 102 -2.07 10.02 7.76
CA GLN A 102 -3.28 9.25 7.43
C GLN A 102 -2.99 8.20 6.34
N VAL A 103 -2.35 8.63 5.25
CA VAL A 103 -1.86 7.77 4.16
C VAL A 103 -1.03 6.61 4.67
N GLN A 104 -0.06 6.86 5.55
CA GLN A 104 0.82 5.82 6.09
C GLN A 104 0.02 4.75 6.86
N ARG A 105 -0.96 5.18 7.69
CA ARG A 105 -1.83 4.25 8.43
C ARG A 105 -2.71 3.43 7.49
N LEU A 106 -3.36 4.07 6.51
CA LEU A 106 -4.19 3.37 5.52
C LEU A 106 -3.38 2.35 4.71
N ASN A 107 -2.18 2.73 4.24
CA ASN A 107 -1.31 1.82 3.49
C ASN A 107 -0.84 0.63 4.34
N GLN A 108 -0.59 0.83 5.63
CA GLN A 108 -0.25 -0.26 6.55
C GLN A 108 -1.44 -1.22 6.76
N THR A 109 -2.64 -0.70 7.02
CA THR A 109 -3.87 -1.51 7.15
C THR A 109 -4.20 -2.28 5.85
N ASN A 110 -4.05 -1.65 4.68
CA ASN A 110 -4.26 -2.33 3.40
C ASN A 110 -3.21 -3.44 3.18
N GLY A 111 -1.94 -3.19 3.53
CA GLY A 111 -0.87 -4.18 3.48
C GLY A 111 -1.13 -5.41 4.35
N GLU A 112 -1.61 -5.21 5.59
CA GLU A 112 -2.01 -6.30 6.50
C GLU A 112 -3.18 -7.11 5.92
N MET A 113 -4.18 -6.44 5.35
CA MET A 113 -5.34 -7.11 4.73
C MET A 113 -4.94 -7.96 3.51
N ILE A 114 -4.02 -7.46 2.67
CA ILE A 114 -3.44 -8.21 1.54
C ILE A 114 -2.70 -9.46 2.04
N GLN A 115 -1.87 -9.34 3.09
CA GLN A 115 -1.15 -10.49 3.66
C GLN A 115 -2.10 -11.56 4.21
N VAL A 116 -3.18 -11.15 4.90
CA VAL A 116 -4.18 -12.10 5.43
C VAL A 116 -4.90 -12.83 4.30
N LYS A 117 -5.33 -12.13 3.24
CA LYS A 117 -5.96 -12.74 2.06
C LYS A 117 -5.01 -13.70 1.33
N LEU A 118 -3.74 -13.31 1.16
CA LEU A 118 -2.72 -14.16 0.53
C LEU A 118 -2.48 -15.46 1.32
N ARG A 119 -2.35 -15.37 2.65
CA ARG A 119 -2.19 -16.55 3.52
C ARG A 119 -3.41 -17.47 3.45
N TYR A 120 -4.62 -16.91 3.46
CA TYR A 120 -5.85 -17.69 3.33
C TYR A 120 -5.91 -18.43 1.97
N ASN A 121 -5.57 -17.75 0.87
CA ASN A 121 -5.53 -18.38 -0.45
C ASN A 121 -4.48 -19.50 -0.53
N GLN A 122 -3.28 -19.29 0.04
CA GLN A 122 -2.25 -20.33 0.12
C GLN A 122 -2.71 -21.54 0.97
N GLN A 123 -3.40 -21.30 2.09
CA GLN A 123 -3.97 -22.36 2.92
C GLN A 123 -5.08 -23.13 2.19
N ALA A 124 -6.00 -22.42 1.51
CA ALA A 124 -7.06 -23.04 0.73
C ALA A 124 -6.50 -23.89 -0.43
N LEU A 125 -5.50 -23.38 -1.16
CA LEU A 125 -4.77 -24.16 -2.17
C LEU A 125 -4.07 -25.38 -1.54
N GLY A 126 -3.41 -25.22 -0.39
CA GLY A 126 -2.79 -26.33 0.33
C GLY A 126 -3.78 -27.43 0.73
N VAL A 127 -4.99 -27.06 1.17
CA VAL A 127 -6.07 -28.02 1.46
C VAL A 127 -6.58 -28.69 0.19
N LEU A 128 -6.77 -27.96 -0.91
CA LEU A 128 -7.20 -28.53 -2.20
C LEU A 128 -6.17 -29.49 -2.79
N TYR A 129 -4.89 -29.12 -2.79
CA TYR A 129 -3.79 -30.00 -3.22
C TYR A 129 -3.65 -31.22 -2.31
N GLY A 130 -3.74 -31.04 -0.98
CA GLY A 130 -3.69 -32.12 0.00
C GLY A 130 -4.87 -33.10 -0.14
N ALA A 131 -6.08 -32.59 -0.40
CA ALA A 131 -7.26 -33.41 -0.67
C ALA A 131 -7.14 -34.15 -2.00
N ALA A 132 -6.65 -33.50 -3.07
CA ALA A 132 -6.40 -34.15 -4.35
C ALA A 132 -5.37 -35.29 -4.23
N GLN A 133 -4.27 -35.07 -3.49
CA GLN A 133 -3.23 -36.08 -3.25
C GLN A 133 -3.72 -37.21 -2.33
N SER A 134 -4.52 -36.89 -1.31
CA SER A 134 -5.14 -37.89 -0.43
C SER A 134 -6.16 -38.75 -1.19
N THR A 135 -6.90 -38.17 -2.13
CA THR A 135 -7.85 -38.90 -2.99
C THR A 135 -7.11 -39.78 -4.00
N ALA A 136 -6.02 -39.30 -4.59
CA ALA A 136 -5.13 -40.07 -5.46
C ALA A 136 -4.40 -41.23 -4.73
N GLY A 137 -4.29 -41.17 -3.40
CA GLY A 137 -3.80 -42.28 -2.57
C GLY A 137 -4.89 -43.27 -2.14
N LEU A 138 -6.16 -42.85 -2.10
CA LEU A 138 -7.28 -43.68 -1.64
C LEU A 138 -7.89 -44.54 -2.75
N TYR A 139 -7.79 -44.13 -4.02
CA TYR A 139 -8.29 -44.87 -5.17
C TYR A 139 -7.18 -45.00 -6.23
N GLY A 140 -6.74 -46.23 -6.50
CA GLY A 140 -5.89 -46.52 -7.66
C GLY A 140 -6.64 -46.32 -8.98
N ALA A 141 -5.91 -46.33 -10.10
CA ALA A 141 -6.50 -46.17 -11.44
C ALA A 141 -7.62 -47.17 -11.77
N ASP A 142 -7.62 -48.35 -11.13
CA ASP A 142 -8.62 -49.41 -11.27
C ASP A 142 -9.82 -49.27 -10.31
N GLY A 143 -9.96 -48.14 -9.60
CA GLY A 143 -11.12 -47.87 -8.75
C GLY A 143 -11.18 -48.69 -7.44
N GLN A 144 -10.10 -49.36 -7.04
CA GLN A 144 -10.03 -50.15 -5.81
C GLN A 144 -9.43 -49.35 -4.64
N PRO A 145 -10.04 -49.41 -3.44
CA PRO A 145 -9.49 -48.78 -2.25
C PRO A 145 -8.31 -49.58 -1.70
N ASN A 146 -7.13 -48.96 -1.66
CA ASN A 146 -5.94 -49.58 -1.06
C ASN A 146 -5.99 -49.46 0.47
N LEU A 147 -6.85 -50.25 1.11
CA LEU A 147 -6.76 -50.43 2.56
C LEU A 147 -5.42 -51.09 2.88
N PRO A 148 -4.63 -50.58 3.84
CA PRO A 148 -3.41 -51.25 4.28
C PRO A 148 -3.79 -52.60 4.87
N SER A 149 -3.53 -53.66 4.09
CA SER A 149 -3.81 -55.04 4.48
C SER A 149 -2.99 -55.38 5.71
N GLY A 150 -3.66 -55.39 6.87
CA GLY A 150 -3.07 -55.76 8.15
C GLY A 150 -2.79 -57.25 8.18
N SER A 151 -1.64 -57.65 7.63
CA SER A 151 -1.12 -59.02 7.63
C SER A 151 -0.70 -59.48 9.03
N ARG A 152 -1.66 -59.54 9.96
CA ARG A 152 -1.51 -60.31 11.19
C ARG A 152 -1.53 -61.79 10.83
N THR A 153 -0.33 -62.33 10.66
CA THR A 153 -0.05 -63.76 10.63
C THR A 153 -0.61 -64.41 11.89
N LEU A 154 -1.79 -65.04 11.78
CA LEU A 154 -2.30 -65.92 12.83
C LEU A 154 -1.48 -67.20 12.80
N GLY A 155 -0.98 -67.60 13.97
CA GLY A 155 0.08 -68.60 14.09
C GLY A 155 -0.35 -70.00 13.70
N SER A 156 0.58 -70.77 13.14
CA SER A 156 0.50 -72.21 13.00
C SER A 156 0.82 -72.91 14.32
N VAL A 157 -0.10 -73.75 14.81
CA VAL A 157 0.12 -74.83 15.78
C VAL A 157 -0.65 -76.05 15.30
#